data_AF-A0A7L1T9U8-F1
#
_entry.id   AF-A0A7L1T9U8-F1
#
_cell.length_a   1.000
_cell.length_b   1.000
_cell.length_c   1.000
_cell.angle_alpha   90.00
_cell.angle_beta   90.00
_cell.angle_gamma   90.00
#
_symmetry.space_group_name_H-M   'P 1'
#
loop_
_entity.id
_entity.type
_entity.pdbx_description
1 polymer ?
#
loop_
_entity_poly.entity_id
_entity_poly.type
_entity_poly.pdbx_seq_one_letter_code
_entity_poly.pdbx_strand_id
1 'polypeptide(L)'
;QAFPLPSLPRKQPTVLVVCGPAQNGAIGLVCARHLRIFDYEPTIFYPKRSPDPLYRDFTTQCEKMDIPFLSYLPTEVSPPHPLPPPILHLGAPGSTASPGATPPDPLPRFWVFFSFFAVAGWDVEAGSSGGISPDVLVSLSAPKQCARRFLGRQHFVAGRFLPYDVQKKFELNPPEYPGTECVVALRAPR
;
A
#
# COMPACT_ATOMS: atom_id res chain seq x y z
N GLN A 1 14.53 2.76 10.09
CA GLN A 1 14.65 1.66 9.13
C GLN A 1 13.53 0.68 9.45
N ALA A 2 12.77 0.18 8.46
CA ALA A 2 11.62 -0.69 8.72
C ALA A 2 12.00 -2.19 8.77
N PHE A 3 13.03 -2.59 8.04
CA PHE A 3 13.51 -3.97 7.93
C PHE A 3 15.05 -4.01 8.05
N PRO A 4 15.66 -5.06 8.64
CA PRO A 4 15.03 -6.26 9.20
C PRO A 4 14.26 -5.96 10.49
N LEU A 5 13.22 -6.74 10.81
CA LEU A 5 12.38 -6.51 12.00
C LEU A 5 13.15 -6.29 13.32
N PRO A 6 14.26 -7.00 13.59
CA PRO A 6 15.09 -6.75 14.79
C PRO A 6 15.68 -5.33 14.87
N SER A 7 15.72 -4.59 13.77
CA SER A 7 16.15 -3.18 13.75
C SER A 7 15.07 -2.19 14.22
N LEU A 8 13.83 -2.66 14.44
CA LEU A 8 12.74 -1.81 14.92
C LEU A 8 12.84 -1.60 16.44
N PRO A 9 12.69 -0.36 16.93
CA PRO A 9 12.75 -0.03 18.35
C PRO A 9 11.55 -0.57 19.16
N ARG A 10 10.46 -1.01 18.50
CA ARG A 10 9.28 -1.59 19.14
C ARG A 10 8.88 -2.91 18.49
N LYS A 11 8.44 -3.86 19.31
CA LYS A 11 7.80 -5.13 18.91
C LYS A 11 6.35 -4.87 18.47
N GLN A 12 6.15 -4.20 17.34
CA GLN A 12 4.84 -4.16 16.69
C GLN A 12 4.97 -4.77 15.29
N PRO A 13 5.05 -6.11 15.18
CA PRO A 13 5.11 -6.80 13.90
C PRO A 13 3.76 -6.78 13.18
N THR A 14 2.69 -6.33 13.83
CA THR A 14 1.33 -6.40 13.30
C THR A 14 1.11 -5.36 12.21
N VAL A 15 0.58 -5.80 11.06
CA VAL A 15 0.29 -4.93 9.91
C VAL A 15 -1.09 -5.27 9.38
N LEU A 16 -1.96 -4.29 9.16
CA LEU A 16 -3.21 -4.54 8.44
C LEU A 16 -3.02 -4.20 6.96
N VAL A 17 -3.33 -5.14 6.07
CA VAL A 17 -3.27 -4.98 4.62
C VAL A 17 -4.68 -4.88 4.07
N VAL A 18 -5.05 -3.71 3.56
CA VAL A 18 -6.35 -3.46 2.94
C VAL A 18 -6.23 -3.59 1.43
N CYS A 19 -6.90 -4.59 0.88
CA CYS A 19 -6.87 -4.95 -0.53
C CYS A 19 -8.07 -4.38 -1.28
N GLY A 20 -7.83 -3.60 -2.33
CA GLY A 20 -8.84 -3.17 -3.30
C GLY A 20 -9.20 -4.28 -4.30
N PRO A 21 -10.15 -4.06 -5.23
CA PRO A 21 -10.49 -5.04 -6.26
C PRO A 21 -9.36 -5.25 -7.28
N ALA A 22 -9.40 -6.40 -7.98
CA ALA A 22 -8.51 -6.74 -9.09
C ALA A 22 -7.00 -6.61 -8.77
N GLN A 23 -6.24 -5.95 -9.65
CA GLN A 23 -4.77 -5.88 -9.58
C GLN A 23 -4.24 -5.29 -8.26
N ASN A 24 -4.94 -4.32 -7.69
CA ASN A 24 -4.50 -3.69 -6.44
C ASN A 24 -4.67 -4.62 -5.25
N GLY A 25 -5.74 -5.42 -5.25
CA GLY A 25 -5.90 -6.50 -4.28
C GLY A 25 -4.80 -7.53 -4.41
N ALA A 26 -4.46 -7.93 -5.64
CA ALA A 26 -3.39 -8.89 -5.91
C ALA A 26 -2.04 -8.43 -5.34
N ILE A 27 -1.67 -7.16 -5.57
CA ILE A 27 -0.43 -6.59 -5.03
C ILE A 27 -0.47 -6.57 -3.50
N GLY A 28 -1.62 -6.26 -2.90
CA GLY A 28 -1.81 -6.30 -1.46
C GLY A 28 -1.59 -7.69 -0.87
N LEU A 29 -2.17 -8.71 -1.50
CA LEU A 29 -1.99 -10.12 -1.12
C LEU A 29 -0.51 -10.54 -1.24
N VAL A 30 0.14 -10.20 -2.35
CA VAL A 30 1.58 -10.46 -2.52
C VAL A 30 2.41 -9.73 -1.47
N CYS A 31 2.06 -8.49 -1.12
CA CYS A 31 2.74 -7.72 -0.09
C CYS A 31 2.57 -8.36 1.29
N ALA A 32 1.35 -8.74 1.67
CA ALA A 32 1.08 -9.45 2.92
C ALA A 32 1.91 -10.74 3.03
N ARG A 33 2.03 -11.49 1.93
CA ARG A 33 2.87 -12.68 1.86
C ARG A 33 4.34 -12.39 2.18
N HIS A 34 4.91 -11.34 1.59
CA HIS A 34 6.29 -10.95 1.85
C HIS A 34 6.49 -10.40 3.26
N LEU A 35 5.52 -9.64 3.78
CA LEU A 35 5.53 -9.21 5.18
C LEU A 35 5.62 -10.41 6.13
N ARG A 36 4.84 -11.46 5.88
CA ARG A 36 4.89 -12.70 6.66
C ARG A 36 6.27 -13.38 6.60
N ILE A 37 6.92 -13.39 5.43
CA ILE A 37 8.29 -13.92 5.26
C ILE A 37 9.31 -13.07 6.01
N PHE A 38 9.07 -11.77 6.11
CA PHE A 38 9.90 -10.83 6.87
C PHE A 38 9.58 -10.80 8.36
N ASP A 39 8.95 -11.87 8.87
CA ASP A 39 8.54 -12.09 10.27
C ASP A 39 7.50 -11.09 10.82
N TYR A 40 6.82 -10.33 9.95
CA TYR A 40 5.68 -9.53 10.38
C TYR A 40 4.45 -10.41 10.61
N GLU A 41 3.46 -9.85 11.29
CA GLU A 41 2.15 -10.44 11.56
C GLU A 41 1.08 -9.69 10.75
N PRO A 42 1.02 -9.90 9.42
CA PRO A 42 0.02 -9.26 8.60
C PRO A 42 -1.37 -9.82 8.89
N THR A 43 -2.38 -8.97 8.79
CA THR A 43 -3.80 -9.32 8.71
C THR A 43 -4.35 -8.69 7.45
N ILE A 44 -5.24 -9.37 6.72
CA ILE A 44 -5.77 -8.88 5.44
C ILE A 44 -7.23 -8.48 5.59
N PHE A 45 -7.62 -7.30 5.11
CA PHE A 45 -9.01 -6.95 4.85
C PHE A 45 -9.22 -6.88 3.33
N TYR A 46 -10.02 -7.81 2.78
CA TYR A 46 -10.28 -7.90 1.34
C TYR A 46 -11.78 -8.05 1.04
N PRO A 47 -12.56 -6.94 1.12
CA PRO A 47 -14.02 -6.98 1.09
C PRO A 47 -14.60 -7.36 -0.28
N LYS A 48 -13.91 -6.99 -1.37
CA LYS A 48 -14.34 -7.26 -2.74
C LYS A 48 -13.32 -8.13 -3.46
N ARG A 49 -13.40 -9.44 -3.22
CA ARG A 49 -12.54 -10.44 -3.86
C ARG A 49 -12.85 -10.54 -5.35
N SER A 50 -11.81 -10.60 -6.18
CA SER A 50 -12.00 -10.79 -7.62
C SER A 50 -12.37 -12.24 -7.94
N PRO A 51 -13.29 -12.50 -8.89
CA PRO A 51 -13.65 -13.86 -9.31
C PRO A 51 -12.61 -14.51 -10.25
N ASP A 52 -11.63 -13.74 -10.73
CA ASP A 52 -10.56 -14.25 -11.60
C ASP A 52 -9.74 -15.33 -10.88
N PRO A 53 -9.55 -16.52 -11.49
CA PRO A 53 -8.73 -17.59 -10.92
C PRO A 53 -7.34 -17.13 -10.48
N LEU A 54 -6.71 -16.24 -11.25
CA LEU A 54 -5.37 -15.71 -10.93
C LEU A 54 -5.34 -15.02 -9.57
N TYR A 55 -6.37 -14.22 -9.25
CA TYR A 55 -6.45 -13.49 -7.98
C TYR A 55 -6.89 -14.38 -6.82
N ARG A 56 -7.67 -15.44 -7.11
CA ARG A 56 -8.03 -16.45 -6.12
C ARG A 56 -6.79 -17.21 -5.63
N ASP A 57 -5.87 -17.53 -6.53
CA ASP A 57 -4.64 -18.24 -6.17
C ASP A 57 -3.78 -17.44 -5.18
N PHE A 58 -3.70 -16.10 -5.33
CA PHE A 58 -3.02 -15.25 -4.33
C PHE A 58 -3.70 -15.26 -2.96
N THR A 59 -5.03 -15.40 -2.93
CA THR A 59 -5.78 -15.52 -1.67
C THR A 59 -5.44 -16.84 -0.99
N THR A 60 -5.47 -17.95 -1.74
CA THR A 60 -5.08 -19.27 -1.24
C THR A 60 -3.64 -19.29 -0.74
N GLN A 61 -2.70 -18.64 -1.42
CA GLN A 61 -1.32 -18.53 -0.94
C GLN A 61 -1.22 -17.82 0.42
N CYS A 62 -2.00 -16.75 0.64
CA CYS A 62 -2.02 -16.06 1.93
C CYS A 62 -2.62 -16.93 3.03
N GLU A 63 -3.73 -17.62 2.74
CA GLU A 63 -4.37 -18.58 3.67
C GLU A 63 -3.42 -19.72 4.04
N LYS A 64 -2.66 -20.26 3.07
CA LYS A 64 -1.65 -21.31 3.29
C LYS A 64 -0.42 -20.85 4.07
N MET A 65 -0.25 -19.54 4.26
CA MET A 65 0.78 -18.95 5.11
C MET A 65 0.24 -18.49 6.47
N ASP A 66 -0.96 -18.94 6.83
CA ASP A 66 -1.67 -18.64 8.07
C ASP A 66 -1.87 -17.13 8.28
N ILE A 67 -2.06 -16.38 7.19
CA ILE A 67 -2.37 -14.95 7.24
C ILE A 67 -3.89 -14.77 7.43
N PRO A 68 -4.35 -14.18 8.55
CA PRO A 68 -5.78 -14.04 8.82
C PRO A 68 -6.46 -13.02 7.90
N PHE A 69 -7.72 -13.28 7.57
CA PHE A 69 -8.59 -12.37 6.81
C PHE A 69 -9.71 -11.82 7.70
N LEU A 70 -9.87 -10.51 7.75
CA LEU A 70 -10.97 -9.84 8.43
C LEU A 70 -12.20 -9.75 7.53
N SER A 71 -13.37 -9.95 8.12
CA SER A 71 -14.67 -9.75 7.49
C SER A 71 -15.14 -8.29 7.55
N TYR A 72 -14.66 -7.51 8.52
CA TYR A 72 -14.96 -6.09 8.69
C TYR A 72 -13.73 -5.34 9.24
N LEU A 73 -13.69 -4.03 9.00
CA LEU A 73 -12.67 -3.16 9.63
C LEU A 73 -13.14 -2.78 11.03
N PRO A 74 -12.29 -2.90 12.07
CA PRO A 74 -12.62 -2.41 13.40
C PRO A 74 -12.70 -0.88 13.38
N THR A 75 -13.86 -0.34 13.75
CA THR A 75 -14.15 1.10 13.67
C THR A 75 -13.57 1.91 14.83
N GLU A 76 -13.23 1.27 15.96
CA GLU A 76 -12.71 1.97 17.14
C GLU A 76 -11.63 1.17 17.88
N VAL A 77 -10.53 1.84 18.20
CA VAL A 77 -9.58 1.41 19.24
C VAL A 77 -9.92 2.22 20.48
N SER A 78 -10.73 1.65 21.37
CA SER A 78 -10.95 2.22 22.69
C SER A 78 -9.64 2.12 23.50
N PRO A 79 -9.16 3.19 24.17
CA PRO A 79 -8.08 3.05 25.16
C PRO A 79 -8.58 2.15 26.31
N PRO A 80 -7.77 1.19 26.81
CA PRO A 80 -6.31 1.30 27.02
C PRO A 80 -5.46 0.41 26.10
N HIS A 81 -5.99 -0.01 24.95
CA HIS A 81 -5.32 -0.98 24.08
C HIS A 81 -4.05 -0.41 23.42
N PRO A 82 -3.04 -1.26 23.13
CA PRO A 82 -1.84 -0.87 22.40
C PRO A 82 -2.18 -0.18 21.08
N LEU A 83 -1.32 0.75 20.63
CA LEU A 83 -1.48 1.50 19.37
C LEU A 83 -1.97 0.58 18.25
N PRO A 84 -2.95 1.02 17.42
CA PRO A 84 -3.44 0.21 16.32
C PRO A 84 -2.28 -0.15 15.39
N PRO A 85 -2.28 -1.36 14.79
CA PRO A 85 -1.24 -1.76 13.87
C PRO A 85 -1.14 -0.78 12.70
N PRO A 86 0.06 -0.51 12.16
CA PRO A 86 0.18 0.21 10.90
C PRO A 86 -0.68 -0.43 9.80
N ILE A 87 -1.42 0.41 9.07
CA ILE A 87 -2.39 -0.03 8.07
C ILE A 87 -1.91 0.31 6.67
N LEU A 88 -1.49 -0.73 5.95
CA LEU A 88 -1.15 -0.72 4.53
C LEU A 88 -2.42 -0.75 3.69
N HIS A 89 -2.75 0.35 2.99
CA HIS A 89 -3.91 0.40 2.08
C HIS A 89 -3.50 0.53 0.61
N LEU A 90 -3.98 -0.38 -0.24
CA LEU A 90 -3.75 -0.32 -1.68
C LEU A 90 -4.97 0.25 -2.42
N GLY A 91 -4.89 1.54 -2.75
CA GLY A 91 -5.91 2.28 -3.50
C GLY A 91 -5.90 2.06 -5.00
N ALA A 92 -7.09 2.12 -5.62
CA ALA A 92 -7.27 2.28 -7.06
C ALA A 92 -7.64 3.72 -7.40
N PRO A 93 -7.14 4.28 -8.52
CA PRO A 93 -7.71 5.50 -9.07
C PRO A 93 -9.14 5.27 -9.54
N GLY A 94 -10.03 6.23 -9.25
CA GLY A 94 -11.40 6.19 -9.74
C GLY A 94 -12.34 5.20 -9.03
N SER A 95 -11.92 4.57 -7.92
CA SER A 95 -12.89 3.95 -7.01
C SER A 95 -13.64 5.08 -6.31
N THR A 96 -14.68 5.60 -6.96
CA THR A 96 -15.77 6.22 -6.23
C THR A 96 -16.18 5.20 -5.18
N ALA A 97 -15.99 5.56 -3.92
CA ALA A 97 -16.74 4.94 -2.85
C ALA A 97 -18.18 4.82 -3.36
N SER A 98 -18.73 3.61 -3.38
CA SER A 98 -20.13 3.37 -3.72
C SER A 98 -20.99 4.47 -3.08
N PRO A 99 -21.99 5.04 -3.76
CA PRO A 99 -22.85 6.06 -3.15
C PRO A 99 -23.49 5.46 -1.89
N GLY A 100 -22.96 5.83 -0.71
CA GLY A 100 -23.30 5.20 0.58
C GLY A 100 -22.10 4.79 1.45
N ALA A 101 -20.88 4.74 0.93
CA ALA A 101 -19.67 4.58 1.74
C ALA A 101 -19.07 5.96 2.04
N THR A 102 -19.55 6.58 3.12
CA THR A 102 -18.85 7.70 3.76
C THR A 102 -17.39 7.29 3.95
N PRO A 103 -16.40 8.12 3.55
CA PRO A 103 -15.04 7.90 4.03
C PRO A 103 -15.12 7.85 5.57
N PRO A 104 -14.51 6.86 6.24
CA PRO A 104 -14.50 6.88 7.69
C PRO A 104 -13.93 8.23 8.15
N ASP A 105 -14.67 8.87 9.05
CA ASP A 105 -14.30 10.08 9.81
C ASP A 105 -12.82 10.03 10.23
N PRO A 106 -12.16 11.20 10.43
CA PRO A 106 -10.72 11.36 10.27
C PRO A 106 -9.94 10.24 10.95
N LEU A 107 -9.48 9.29 10.14
CA LEU A 107 -8.74 8.13 10.61
C LEU A 107 -7.56 8.62 11.45
N PRO A 108 -7.32 8.04 12.64
CA PRO A 108 -6.33 8.56 13.57
C PRO A 108 -4.94 8.64 12.93
N ARG A 109 -4.10 9.58 13.39
CA ARG A 109 -2.80 10.02 12.83
C ARG A 109 -1.68 8.95 12.70
N PHE A 110 -1.98 7.66 12.82
CA PHE A 110 -1.01 6.57 12.95
C PHE A 110 -1.07 5.53 11.80
N TRP A 111 -1.64 5.90 10.66
CA TRP A 111 -1.86 4.97 9.55
C TRP A 111 -0.80 5.18 8.47
N VAL A 112 0.03 4.17 8.22
CA VAL A 112 1.01 4.18 7.12
C VAL A 112 0.39 3.53 5.89
N PHE A 113 -0.35 4.32 5.12
CA PHE A 113 -0.93 3.87 3.86
C PHE A 113 0.18 3.66 2.83
N PHE A 114 0.18 2.60 2.01
CA PHE A 114 1.08 2.49 0.86
C PHE A 114 0.28 2.27 -0.41
N SER A 115 0.23 3.28 -1.26
CA SER A 115 -0.41 3.20 -2.56
C SER A 115 0.59 2.83 -3.65
N PHE A 116 0.38 1.69 -4.29
CA PHE A 116 1.22 1.18 -5.38
C PHE A 116 0.93 1.83 -6.75
N PHE A 117 -0.30 2.34 -6.95
CA PHE A 117 -0.73 2.99 -8.19
C PHE A 117 -1.19 4.43 -8.00
N ALA A 118 -2.24 4.65 -7.22
CA ALA A 118 -2.76 5.97 -6.87
C ALA A 118 -3.39 5.90 -5.47
N VAL A 119 -3.30 6.97 -4.69
CA VAL A 119 -3.86 7.01 -3.34
C VAL A 119 -5.38 6.78 -3.45
N ALA A 120 -5.96 5.94 -2.59
CA ALA A 120 -7.38 5.63 -2.69
C ALA A 120 -8.21 6.91 -2.56
N GLY A 121 -9.14 7.10 -3.51
CA GLY A 121 -9.96 8.31 -3.58
C GLY A 121 -9.26 9.52 -4.23
N TRP A 122 -8.02 9.38 -4.71
CA TRP A 122 -7.37 10.39 -5.55
C TRP A 122 -7.64 10.09 -7.02
N ASP A 123 -7.91 11.15 -7.77
CA ASP A 123 -7.81 11.08 -9.22
C ASP A 123 -6.33 10.94 -9.64
N VAL A 124 -6.05 10.19 -10.71
CA VAL A 124 -4.69 9.91 -11.20
C VAL A 124 -3.96 11.20 -11.57
N GLU A 125 -4.69 12.21 -12.05
CA GLU A 125 -4.16 13.42 -12.65
C GLU A 125 -4.41 14.65 -11.76
N ALA A 126 -5.62 14.75 -11.20
CA ALA A 126 -6.07 15.86 -10.39
C ALA A 126 -5.82 15.67 -8.88
N GLY A 127 -5.35 14.50 -8.41
CA GLY A 127 -5.19 14.24 -6.98
C GLY A 127 -6.51 14.35 -6.20
N SER A 128 -6.50 14.88 -4.98
CA SER A 128 -7.71 14.94 -4.13
C SER A 128 -7.95 16.33 -3.51
N SER A 129 -9.24 16.66 -3.30
CA SER A 129 -9.75 17.75 -2.43
C SER A 129 -10.33 17.22 -1.10
N GLY A 130 -10.30 15.90 -0.88
CA GLY A 130 -10.81 15.17 0.27
C GLY A 130 -10.53 13.67 0.12
N GLY A 131 -9.79 13.07 1.05
CA GLY A 131 -9.34 11.67 0.94
C GLY A 131 -8.26 11.31 1.96
N ILE A 132 -7.71 10.11 1.83
CA ILE A 132 -6.64 9.60 2.70
C ILE A 132 -5.34 10.39 2.45
N SER A 133 -4.61 10.72 3.52
CA SER A 133 -3.27 11.33 3.46
C SER A 133 -2.21 10.32 3.94
N PRO A 134 -1.51 9.62 3.02
CA PRO A 134 -0.45 8.68 3.37
C PRO A 134 0.74 9.37 4.05
N ASP A 135 1.35 8.73 5.04
CA ASP A 135 2.68 9.14 5.54
C ASP A 135 3.82 8.63 4.62
N VAL A 136 3.58 7.52 3.93
CA VAL A 136 4.52 6.90 2.98
C VAL A 136 3.82 6.65 1.64
N LEU A 137 4.48 6.87 0.52
CA LEU A 137 3.96 6.51 -0.80
C LEU A 137 4.96 5.61 -1.52
N VAL A 138 4.51 4.52 -2.16
CA VAL A 138 5.40 3.64 -2.95
C VAL A 138 4.86 3.53 -4.37
N SER A 139 5.37 4.33 -5.28
CA SER A 139 4.94 4.28 -6.69
C SER A 139 5.54 3.07 -7.42
N LEU A 140 4.71 2.25 -8.03
CA LEU A 140 5.19 1.18 -8.92
C LEU A 140 5.57 1.71 -10.29
N SER A 141 6.73 1.26 -10.76
CA SER A 141 7.35 1.51 -12.06
C SER A 141 7.76 2.97 -12.25
N ALA A 142 6.82 3.89 -12.11
CA ALA A 142 7.04 5.34 -12.09
C ALA A 142 5.97 6.03 -11.22
N PRO A 143 6.28 7.22 -10.64
CA PRO A 143 5.29 8.06 -9.98
C PRO A 143 4.19 8.51 -10.94
N LYS A 144 2.95 8.45 -10.47
CA LYS A 144 1.77 8.98 -11.20
C LYS A 144 1.66 10.48 -10.92
N GLN A 145 0.94 11.22 -11.76
CA GLN A 145 0.81 12.67 -11.60
C GLN A 145 0.21 13.06 -10.25
N CYS A 146 -0.72 12.27 -9.72
CA CYS A 146 -1.31 12.45 -8.41
C CYS A 146 -0.25 12.53 -7.30
N ALA A 147 0.88 11.82 -7.42
CA ALA A 147 1.95 11.82 -6.44
C ALA A 147 2.62 13.20 -6.27
N ARG A 148 2.44 14.14 -7.21
CA ARG A 148 2.90 15.54 -7.05
C ARG A 148 2.24 16.25 -5.88
N ARG A 149 1.05 15.81 -5.46
CA ARG A 149 0.32 16.38 -4.33
C ARG A 149 0.57 15.63 -3.02
N PHE A 150 1.46 14.64 -3.03
CA PHE A 150 1.82 13.88 -1.83
C PHE A 150 2.57 14.77 -0.84
N LEU A 151 2.04 14.87 0.38
CA LEU A 151 2.60 15.68 1.47
C LEU A 151 3.15 14.83 2.63
N GLY A 152 3.21 13.50 2.46
CA GLY A 152 3.73 12.60 3.48
C GLY A 152 5.25 12.66 3.62
N ARG A 153 5.78 11.94 4.60
CA ARG A 153 7.21 11.98 4.96
C ARG A 153 8.13 11.29 3.96
N GLN A 154 7.68 10.20 3.35
CA GLN A 154 8.55 9.37 2.50
C GLN A 154 7.84 8.96 1.21
N HIS A 155 8.52 9.14 0.08
CA HIS A 155 8.07 8.66 -1.22
C HIS A 155 9.13 7.73 -1.79
N PHE A 156 8.74 6.53 -2.21
CA PHE A 156 9.59 5.56 -2.85
C PHE A 156 9.06 5.23 -4.24
N VAL A 157 9.96 4.75 -5.09
CA VAL A 157 9.62 4.04 -6.32
C VAL A 157 10.09 2.60 -6.19
N ALA A 158 9.23 1.66 -6.56
CA ALA A 158 9.54 0.25 -6.63
C ALA A 158 9.16 -0.30 -8.01
N GLY A 159 9.53 -1.54 -8.29
CA GLY A 159 9.28 -2.16 -9.59
C GLY A 159 10.44 -1.98 -10.56
N ARG A 160 11.62 -2.41 -10.13
CA ARG A 160 12.86 -2.46 -10.93
C ARG A 160 12.80 -3.59 -11.96
N PHE A 161 11.86 -3.50 -12.90
CA PHE A 161 11.66 -4.49 -13.96
C PHE A 161 11.33 -3.86 -15.32
N LEU A 162 11.26 -2.52 -15.42
CA LEU A 162 11.01 -1.85 -16.69
C LEU A 162 12.22 -1.98 -17.63
N PRO A 163 12.05 -2.50 -18.86
CA PRO A 163 13.12 -2.52 -19.86
C PRO A 163 13.59 -1.12 -20.25
N TYR A 164 14.86 -0.98 -20.64
CA TYR A 164 15.45 0.30 -21.05
C TYR A 164 14.64 1.00 -22.16
N ASP A 165 14.21 0.26 -23.18
CA ASP A 165 13.46 0.83 -24.30
C ASP A 165 12.11 1.42 -23.87
N VAL A 166 11.46 0.83 -22.87
CA VAL A 166 10.22 1.37 -22.29
C VAL A 166 10.52 2.65 -21.52
N GLN A 167 11.58 2.66 -20.70
CA GLN A 167 11.98 3.85 -19.95
C GLN A 167 12.31 5.02 -20.88
N LYS A 168 13.04 4.75 -21.97
CA LYS A 168 13.42 5.75 -22.97
C LYS A 168 12.21 6.25 -23.76
N LYS A 169 11.35 5.34 -24.23
CA LYS A 169 10.16 5.68 -25.03
C LYS A 169 9.19 6.61 -24.30
N PHE A 170 9.04 6.42 -23.00
CA PHE A 170 8.14 7.20 -22.16
C PHE A 170 8.86 8.25 -21.31
N GLU A 171 10.14 8.50 -21.57
CA GLU A 171 10.97 9.49 -20.85
C GLU A 171 10.85 9.39 -19.31
N LEU A 172 10.78 8.16 -18.80
CA LEU A 172 10.49 7.90 -17.39
C LEU A 172 11.61 8.34 -16.47
N ASN A 173 12.85 8.40 -16.97
CA ASN A 173 14.06 8.83 -16.26
C ASN A 173 14.10 8.35 -14.79
N PRO A 174 13.96 7.03 -14.53
CA PRO A 174 13.87 6.54 -13.17
C PRO A 174 15.21 6.77 -12.44
N PRO A 175 15.18 6.99 -11.12
CA PRO A 175 16.39 7.04 -10.32
C PRO A 175 17.16 5.71 -10.37
N GLU A 176 18.47 5.79 -10.14
CA GLU A 176 19.31 4.61 -10.03
C GLU A 176 18.97 3.83 -8.75
N TYR A 177 18.73 2.52 -8.91
CA TYR A 177 18.51 1.63 -7.77
C TYR A 177 19.86 1.17 -7.22
N PRO A 178 20.16 1.40 -5.93
CA PRO A 178 21.45 1.05 -5.36
C PRO A 178 21.63 -0.47 -5.29
N GLY A 179 22.75 -0.99 -5.81
CA GLY A 179 23.10 -2.41 -5.75
C GLY A 179 21.98 -3.30 -6.29
N THR A 180 21.47 -4.21 -5.45
CA THR A 180 20.38 -5.14 -5.75
C THR A 180 19.02 -4.69 -5.18
N GLU A 181 18.91 -3.45 -4.70
CA GLU A 181 17.67 -2.95 -4.13
C GLU A 181 16.56 -2.92 -5.20
N CYS A 182 15.33 -3.23 -4.75
CA CYS A 182 14.12 -3.24 -5.57
C CYS A 182 13.22 -2.01 -5.32
N VAL A 183 13.67 -1.12 -4.44
CA VAL A 183 13.00 0.11 -4.04
C VAL A 183 14.04 1.23 -3.91
N VAL A 184 13.65 2.46 -4.22
CA VAL A 184 14.51 3.64 -4.09
C VAL A 184 13.70 4.82 -3.58
N ALA A 185 14.27 5.56 -2.62
CA ALA A 185 13.64 6.75 -2.08
C ALA A 185 13.71 7.89 -3.10
N LEU A 186 12.56 8.51 -3.36
CA LEU A 186 12.48 9.78 -4.07
C LEU A 186 12.69 10.92 -3.09
N ARG A 187 13.49 11.90 -3.50
CA ARG A 187 13.56 13.16 -2.76
C ARG A 187 12.23 13.88 -2.94
N ALA A 188 11.68 14.42 -1.86
CA ALA A 188 10.51 15.30 -1.96
C ALA A 188 10.81 16.42 -2.97
N PRO A 189 9.86 16.80 -3.84
CA PRO A 189 10.02 18.01 -4.63
C PRO A 189 10.25 19.17 -3.66
N ARG A 190 11.34 19.91 -3.88
CA ARG A 190 11.61 21.16 -3.16
C ARG A 190 10.56 22.21 -3.51
#